data_AF-A0AAQ4E9C4-F1
#
_entry.id   AF-A0AAQ4E9C4-F1
#
_cell.length_a   1.000
_cell.length_b   1.000
_cell.length_c   1.000
_cell.angle_alpha   90.00
_cell.angle_beta   90.00
_cell.angle_gamma   90.00
#
_symmetry.space_group_name_H-M   'P 1'
#
loop_
_entity.id
_entity.type
_entity.pdbx_description
1 polymer ?
#
loop_
_entity_poly.entity_id
_entity_poly.type
_entity_poly.pdbx_seq_one_letter_code
_entity_poly.pdbx_strand_id
1 'polypeptide(L)'
;MAAPLVYVTVFRLPPTVTDDALAAALGAYGKVSAVTEPVFKSRDYIRNGCRILKLEMQRVPPNFLTVLSHRAMLEYRGMKWVCSRCKHN
;
A
#
# COMPACT_ATOMS: atom_id res chain seq x y z
N MET A 1 -13.34 -18.84 7.49
CA MET A 1 -13.72 -17.83 6.46
C MET A 1 -12.44 -17.39 5.77
N ALA A 2 -12.36 -17.44 4.44
CA ALA A 2 -11.17 -16.99 3.72
C ALA A 2 -10.99 -15.48 3.90
N ALA A 3 -9.75 -15.03 4.17
CA ALA A 3 -9.45 -13.61 4.27
C ALA A 3 -9.75 -12.92 2.92
N PRO A 4 -10.43 -11.75 2.90
CA PRO A 4 -10.71 -11.05 1.66
C PRO A 4 -9.41 -10.60 0.98
N LEU A 5 -9.29 -10.89 -0.31
CA LEU A 5 -8.20 -10.40 -1.15
C LEU A 5 -8.52 -8.97 -1.60
N VAL A 6 -7.65 -8.02 -1.28
CA VAL A 6 -7.82 -6.59 -1.59
C VAL A 6 -6.60 -6.08 -2.35
N TYR A 7 -6.86 -5.22 -3.35
CA TYR A 7 -5.82 -4.47 -4.04
C TYR A 7 -5.58 -3.16 -3.31
N VAL A 8 -4.36 -2.96 -2.81
CA VAL A 8 -3.97 -1.75 -2.09
C VAL A 8 -2.98 -0.97 -2.94
N THR A 9 -3.33 0.25 -3.31
CA THR A 9 -2.40 1.17 -3.96
C THR A 9 -1.63 1.93 -2.90
N VAL A 10 -0.31 1.98 -3.07
CA VAL A 10 0.63 2.68 -2.20
C VAL A 10 1.22 3.85 -2.96
N PHE A 11 1.13 5.03 -2.35
CA PHE A 11 1.65 6.28 -2.89
C PHE A 11 2.67 6.90 -1.94
N ARG A 12 3.50 7.81 -2.47
CA ARG A 12 4.49 8.58 -1.72
C ARG A 12 5.53 7.71 -0.99
N LEU A 13 5.81 6.52 -1.54
CA LEU A 13 6.87 5.66 -1.06
C LEU A 13 8.10 5.83 -1.98
N PRO A 14 9.28 6.19 -1.45
CA PRO A 14 10.47 6.31 -2.27
C PRO A 14 10.87 4.99 -2.94
N PRO A 15 11.49 5.04 -4.14
CA PRO A 15 11.96 3.85 -4.83
C PRO A 15 13.07 3.10 -4.07
N THR A 16 13.77 3.78 -3.14
CA THR A 16 14.79 3.18 -2.28
C THR A 16 14.22 2.21 -1.25
N VAL A 17 12.92 2.28 -0.94
CA VAL A 17 12.26 1.33 -0.03
C VAL A 17 11.97 0.05 -0.80
N THR A 18 12.43 -1.11 -0.32
CA THR A 18 12.18 -2.38 -1.02
C THR A 18 10.76 -2.89 -0.85
N ASP A 19 10.32 -3.78 -1.73
CA ASP A 19 9.02 -4.43 -1.62
C ASP A 19 8.95 -5.34 -0.39
N ASP A 20 10.07 -5.95 0.01
CA ASP A 20 10.16 -6.72 1.26
C ASP A 20 9.90 -5.85 2.49
N ALA A 21 10.47 -4.64 2.54
CA ALA A 21 10.24 -3.70 3.63
C ALA A 21 8.77 -3.25 3.70
N LEU A 22 8.16 -3.01 2.54
CA LEU A 22 6.74 -2.69 2.44
C LEU A 22 5.86 -3.87 2.88
N ALA A 23 6.17 -5.09 2.44
CA ALA A 23 5.45 -6.30 2.82
C ALA A 23 5.57 -6.58 4.32
N ALA A 24 6.77 -6.42 4.89
CA ALA A 24 7.00 -6.56 6.33
C ALA A 24 6.17 -5.55 7.14
N ALA A 25 6.13 -4.28 6.73
CA ALA A 25 5.33 -3.25 7.39
C ALA A 25 3.82 -3.55 7.32
N LEU A 26 3.35 -4.18 6.24
CA LEU A 26 1.97 -4.60 6.06
C LEU A 26 1.62 -5.95 6.70
N GLY A 27 2.61 -6.71 7.17
CA GLY A 27 2.42 -8.01 7.80
C GLY A 27 1.47 -7.99 9.00
N ALA A 28 1.38 -6.85 9.70
CA ALA A 28 0.43 -6.66 10.80
C ALA A 28 -1.04 -6.57 10.38
N TYR A 29 -1.30 -6.39 9.07
CA TYR A 29 -2.64 -6.23 8.50
C TYR A 29 -3.07 -7.40 7.62
N GLY A 30 -2.12 -8.24 7.21
CA GLY A 30 -2.39 -9.39 6.38
C GLY A 30 -1.14 -9.88 5.65
N LYS A 31 -1.33 -10.85 4.77
CA LYS A 31 -0.25 -11.39 3.94
C LYS A 31 -0.22 -10.69 2.59
N VAL A 32 0.91 -10.10 2.25
CA VAL A 32 1.14 -9.56 0.89
C VAL A 32 1.54 -10.73 -0.01
N SER A 33 0.75 -11.00 -1.05
CA SER A 33 1.00 -12.10 -1.99
C SER A 33 1.70 -11.66 -3.27
N ALA A 34 1.55 -10.38 -3.64
CA ALA A 34 2.27 -9.80 -4.78
C ALA A 34 2.41 -8.28 -4.64
N VAL A 35 3.47 -7.74 -5.21
CA VAL A 35 3.69 -6.30 -5.39
C VAL A 35 3.88 -6.05 -6.89
N THR A 36 3.31 -4.96 -7.40
CA THR A 36 3.44 -4.57 -8.80
C THR A 36 3.72 -3.08 -8.87
N GLU A 37 4.72 -2.69 -9.65
CA GLU A 37 5.05 -1.29 -9.94
C GLU A 37 4.43 -0.89 -11.28
N PRO A 38 3.24 -0.27 -11.29
CA PRO A 38 2.63 0.17 -12.53
C PRO A 38 3.48 1.21 -13.27
N VAL A 39 3.35 1.18 -14.60
CA VAL A 39 4.03 2.05 -15.54
C VAL A 39 3.03 3.00 -16.18
N PHE A 40 3.49 4.08 -16.80
CA PHE A 40 2.59 4.98 -17.52
C PHE A 40 2.01 4.30 -18.77
N LYS A 41 0.72 4.53 -19.05
CA LYS A 41 -0.06 3.87 -20.13
C LYS A 41 0.60 3.93 -21.53
N SER A 42 1.46 4.91 -21.78
CA SER A 42 2.15 5.10 -23.07
C SER A 42 3.68 5.13 -22.92
N ARG A 43 4.20 4.84 -21.73
CA ARG A 43 5.65 4.83 -21.42
C ARG A 43 5.90 3.71 -20.41
N ASP A 44 5.93 2.49 -20.92
CA ASP A 44 6.12 1.26 -20.16
C ASP A 44 7.50 1.14 -19.49
N TYR A 45 8.50 1.88 -19.99
CA TYR A 45 9.81 2.01 -19.35
C TYR A 45 9.83 2.99 -18.16
N ILE A 46 8.75 3.74 -17.91
CA ILE A 46 8.67 4.70 -16.81
C ILE A 46 7.68 4.21 -15.75
N ARG A 47 8.20 3.85 -14.57
CA ARG A 47 7.39 3.58 -13.38
C ARG A 47 6.66 4.84 -12.94
N ASN A 48 5.39 4.71 -12.55
CA ASN A 48 4.56 5.86 -12.16
C ASN A 48 4.74 6.28 -10.69
N GLY A 49 5.66 5.65 -9.95
CA GLY A 49 5.95 5.94 -8.55
C GLY A 49 4.94 5.37 -7.54
N CYS A 50 3.97 4.59 -7.99
CA CYS A 50 3.03 3.88 -7.14
C CYS A 50 3.41 2.41 -7.03
N ARG A 51 2.87 1.72 -6.02
CA ARG A 51 2.91 0.25 -5.93
C ARG A 51 1.51 -0.28 -5.71
N ILE A 52 1.15 -1.34 -6.41
CA ILE A 52 -0.13 -2.04 -6.23
C ILE A 52 0.18 -3.36 -5.57
N LEU A 53 -0.45 -3.59 -4.43
CA LEU A 53 -0.27 -4.78 -3.60
C LEU A 53 -1.49 -5.67 -3.70
N LYS A 54 -1.28 -6.99 -3.71
CA LYS A 54 -2.33 -7.96 -3.40
C LYS A 54 -2.22 -8.33 -1.92
N LEU A 55 -3.19 -7.90 -1.11
CA LEU A 55 -3.21 -8.14 0.33
C LEU A 55 -4.34 -9.11 0.69
N GLU A 56 -3.98 -10.25 1.29
CA GLU A 56 -4.92 -11.11 2.01
C GLU A 56 -5.21 -10.47 3.38
N MET A 57 -6.24 -9.65 3.44
CA MET A 57 -6.47 -8.72 4.54
C MET A 57 -7.05 -9.45 5.77
N GLN A 58 -6.31 -9.42 6.87
CA GLN A 58 -6.73 -9.93 8.18
C GLN A 58 -7.24 -8.81 9.09
N ARG A 59 -6.66 -7.61 8.97
CA ARG A 59 -7.06 -6.40 9.68
C ARG A 59 -7.06 -5.22 8.73
N VAL A 60 -7.98 -4.29 8.94
CA VAL A 60 -8.12 -3.08 8.11
C VAL A 60 -6.86 -2.20 8.26
N PRO A 61 -6.08 -1.96 7.19
CA PRO A 61 -4.95 -1.04 7.25
C PRO A 61 -5.42 0.41 7.34
N PRO A 62 -4.65 1.30 8.00
CA PRO A 62 -4.94 2.74 7.98
C PRO A 62 -4.72 3.34 6.59
N ASN A 63 -5.13 4.60 6.39
CA ASN A 63 -4.87 5.30 5.13
C ASN A 63 -3.46 5.89 4.98
N PHE A 64 -2.61 5.71 5.98
CA PHE A 64 -1.19 5.99 5.92
C PHE A 64 -0.41 4.99 6.77
N LEU A 65 0.77 4.60 6.30
CA LEU A 65 1.66 3.67 6.97
C LEU A 65 3.09 4.22 6.95
N THR A 66 3.85 4.01 8.02
CA THR A 66 5.28 4.34 8.04
C THR A 66 6.08 3.10 7.67
N VAL A 67 6.93 3.21 6.64
CA VAL A 67 7.83 2.15 6.16
C VAL A 67 9.24 2.73 6.09
N LEU A 68 10.19 2.18 6.86
CA LEU A 68 11.57 2.69 6.94
C LEU A 68 11.66 4.22 7.09
N SER A 69 10.89 4.78 8.04
CA SER A 69 10.78 6.22 8.31
C SER A 69 10.11 7.07 7.22
N HIS A 70 9.62 6.46 6.13
CA HIS A 70 8.82 7.14 5.10
C HIS A 70 7.34 6.92 5.33
N ARG A 71 6.55 8.00 5.24
CA ARG A 71 5.09 7.93 5.34
C ARG A 71 4.48 7.68 3.97
N ALA A 72 4.04 6.45 3.75
CA ALA A 72 3.26 6.07 2.59
C ALA A 72 1.76 6.35 2.80
N MET A 73 1.06 6.67 1.71
CA MET A 73 -0.40 6.68 1.68
C MET A 73 -0.90 5.39 1.08
N LEU A 74 -1.97 4.84 1.66
CA LEU A 74 -2.65 3.66 1.16
C LEU A 74 -4.00 4.09 0.57
N GLU A 75 -4.47 3.36 -0.43
CA GLU A 75 -5.82 3.47 -0.96
C GLU A 75 -6.31 2.09 -1.38
N TYR A 76 -7.54 1.77 -1.01
CA TYR A 76 -8.20 0.53 -1.41
C TYR A 76 -9.71 0.70 -1.34
N ARG A 77 -10.44 -0.16 -2.05
CA ARG A 77 -11.90 -0.09 -2.11
C ARG A 77 -12.51 -0.31 -0.72
N GLY A 78 -13.41 0.59 -0.30
CA GLY A 78 -14.08 0.51 1.00
C GLY A 78 -13.26 1.07 2.16
N MET A 79 -12.11 1.70 1.89
CA MET A 79 -11.35 2.42 2.91
C MET A 79 -12.17 3.56 3.53
N LYS A 80 -12.05 3.71 4.86
CA LYS A 80 -12.46 4.94 5.55
C LYS A 80 -11.28 5.90 5.63
N TRP A 81 -11.43 7.07 5.04
CA TRP A 81 -10.38 8.10 5.02
C TRP A 81 -10.30 8.82 6.35
N VAL A 82 -9.13 8.76 6.97
CA VAL A 82 -8.83 9.43 8.24
C VAL A 82 -7.86 10.59 7.98
N CYS A 83 -8.12 11.77 8.53
CA CYS A 83 -7.18 12.88 8.40
C CYS A 83 -5.81 12.54 9.00
N SER A 84 -4.75 12.68 8.20
CA SER A 84 -3.37 12.36 8.56
C SER A 84 -2.83 13.18 9.74
N ARG A 85 -3.45 14.34 10.01
CA ARG A 85 -3.06 15.30 11.06
C ARG A 85 -3.90 15.15 12.33
N CYS A 86 -5.23 15.17 12.22
CA CYS A 86 -6.11 15.15 13.40
C CYS A 86 -6.71 13.77 13.72
N LYS A 87 -6.54 12.77 12.85
CA LYS A 87 -7.05 11.39 13.03
C LYS A 87 -8.59 11.26 13.10
N HIS A 88 -9.32 12.27 12.64
CA HIS A 88 -10.79 12.22 12.51
C HIS A 88 -11.19 11.92 11.05
N ASN A 89 -12.36 11.30 10.87
CA ASN A 89 -13.01 11.09 9.57
C ASN A 89 -13.98 12.22 9.26
#